data_AF-A0A6V8KKR3-F1
#
_entry.id   AF-A0A6V8KKR3-F1
#
_cell.length_a   1.000
_cell.length_b   1.000
_cell.length_c   1.000
_cell.angle_alpha   90.00
_cell.angle_beta   90.00
_cell.angle_gamma   90.00
#
_symmetry.space_group_name_H-M   'P 1'
#
loop_
_entity.id
_entity.type
_entity.pdbx_description
1 polymer ?
#
loop_
_entity_poly.entity_id
_entity_poly.type
_entity_poly.pdbx_seq_one_letter_code
_entity_poly.pdbx_strand_id
1 'polypeptide(L)'
;MSEEPDVVVRRCDVTVVRGGGWSWGPAPGELVRRVVEALPALIHAQLERDERLAAALAAAVDGDVEITEPVRVVVPLSLADLAAGLVPGPAAPGPATGGAAAPPPDAQRDGEAAPAGAREARYPRPPLPSGLAPVLSALAERGELGRLLAALPPAALAAYAASLGVPGAEPAAAAAATAQPRETDRAAGPRMGEVEVGSVLPFLVAAALHKVDLLAPVAPALGGDVRAFAAGLAYKVLSPPGRGWRRSTSDVEAAAAFAGVRGAVADDVLADLARRDVPGLPLLDGLAGLAVCRGHEADRPLLVTRAEGGLLLVEPDGLFPVAWADAGTPLVPFWEACGRPLVVAAGGVPVDELAAAGVPLVTATPPARGEPWRRLPGAGRRWVAGPADSWSDRRLVPRAAAADLTGPVGAVDELLAAMAARRAVPRAPRPGLERTLTLMAATGLGTIAWLLWRDREPTEPQLALARLADLGGLVRFGEDEVRVRLPYGRRHDDLAAHGLLADVPAVAWLDGRTLTFGRG
;
A
#
# COMPACT_ATOMS: atom_id res chain seq x y z
N MET A 1 -48.96 -30.43 -24.33
CA MET A 1 -47.54 -30.13 -24.11
C MET A 1 -47.48 -28.66 -23.82
N SER A 2 -47.49 -28.28 -22.55
CA SER A 2 -47.29 -26.88 -22.18
C SER A 2 -45.80 -26.60 -22.38
N GLU A 3 -45.45 -25.64 -23.23
CA GLU A 3 -44.06 -25.15 -23.33
C GLU A 3 -43.66 -24.60 -21.95
N GLU A 4 -42.52 -25.03 -21.43
CA GLU A 4 -41.97 -24.45 -20.21
C GLU A 4 -41.64 -22.97 -20.49
N PRO A 5 -41.95 -22.06 -19.57
CA PRO A 5 -41.65 -20.65 -19.75
C PRO A 5 -40.13 -20.46 -19.85
N ASP A 6 -39.67 -19.94 -20.99
CA ASP A 6 -38.26 -19.60 -21.21
C ASP A 6 -37.96 -18.19 -20.66
N VAL A 7 -36.87 -18.05 -19.90
CA VAL A 7 -36.47 -16.78 -19.26
C VAL A 7 -35.12 -16.34 -19.82
N VAL A 8 -35.13 -15.27 -20.60
CA VAL A 8 -33.90 -14.70 -21.19
C VAL A 8 -33.36 -13.55 -20.33
N VAL A 9 -32.20 -13.76 -19.70
CA VAL A 9 -31.50 -12.72 -18.94
C VAL A 9 -30.54 -11.95 -19.85
N ARG A 10 -30.84 -10.69 -20.16
CA ARG A 10 -30.01 -9.86 -21.07
C ARG A 10 -28.74 -9.31 -20.42
N ARG A 11 -28.80 -8.98 -19.13
CA ARG A 11 -27.68 -8.44 -18.35
C ARG A 11 -27.74 -8.98 -16.94
N CYS A 12 -26.64 -9.55 -16.48
CA CYS A 12 -26.51 -10.04 -15.11
C CYS A 12 -25.20 -9.53 -14.52
N ASP A 13 -25.30 -8.82 -13.39
CA ASP A 13 -24.15 -8.41 -12.60
C ASP A 13 -24.10 -9.31 -11.35
N VAL A 14 -23.02 -10.08 -11.18
CA VAL A 14 -22.86 -11.04 -10.08
C VAL A 14 -21.89 -10.48 -9.04
N THR A 15 -22.32 -10.45 -7.78
CA THR A 15 -21.46 -10.06 -6.64
C THR A 15 -21.40 -11.22 -5.65
N VAL A 16 -20.19 -11.72 -5.38
CA VAL A 16 -19.96 -12.80 -4.41
C VAL A 16 -19.51 -12.20 -3.09
N VAL A 17 -20.29 -12.42 -2.03
CA VAL A 17 -20.01 -11.92 -0.68
C VAL A 17 -19.79 -13.11 0.25
N ARG A 18 -18.75 -13.07 1.08
CA ARG A 18 -18.41 -14.13 2.02
C ARG A 18 -18.82 -13.78 3.44
N GLY A 19 -19.46 -14.72 4.13
CA GLY A 19 -19.92 -14.58 5.51
C GLY A 19 -19.00 -15.10 6.62
N GLY A 20 -17.74 -15.50 6.34
CA GLY A 20 -16.79 -15.93 7.38
C GLY A 20 -15.54 -16.68 6.88
N GLY A 21 -14.42 -16.60 7.62
CA GLY A 21 -13.10 -17.18 7.29
C GLY A 21 -12.20 -16.23 6.46
N TRP A 22 -10.90 -16.57 6.32
CA TRP A 22 -9.87 -15.64 5.81
C TRP A 22 -9.33 -15.91 4.39
N SER A 23 -9.55 -17.12 3.84
CA SER A 23 -9.10 -17.51 2.50
C SER A 23 -10.27 -17.98 1.63
N TRP A 24 -10.36 -17.53 0.38
CA TRP A 24 -11.33 -18.01 -0.62
C TRP A 24 -11.04 -19.44 -1.11
N GLY A 25 -10.08 -20.11 -0.47
CA GLY A 25 -9.51 -21.37 -0.92
C GLY A 25 -8.24 -21.16 -1.74
N PRO A 26 -7.57 -22.25 -2.14
CA PRO A 26 -6.29 -22.19 -2.85
C PRO A 26 -6.37 -21.67 -4.29
N ALA A 27 -7.59 -21.49 -4.84
CA ALA A 27 -7.80 -21.06 -6.22
C ALA A 27 -8.99 -20.08 -6.33
N PRO A 28 -8.83 -18.79 -5.94
CA PRO A 28 -9.92 -17.81 -5.99
C PRO A 28 -10.45 -17.54 -7.41
N GLY A 29 -9.62 -17.70 -8.45
CA GLY A 29 -10.08 -17.59 -9.85
C GLY A 29 -11.08 -18.69 -10.24
N GLU A 30 -10.86 -19.91 -9.75
CA GLU A 30 -11.77 -21.04 -9.96
C GLU A 30 -13.11 -20.84 -9.25
N LEU A 31 -13.13 -20.10 -8.14
CA LEU A 31 -14.36 -19.77 -7.44
C LEU A 31 -15.30 -18.93 -8.32
N VAL A 32 -14.77 -17.87 -8.94
CA VAL A 32 -15.57 -16.99 -9.82
C VAL A 32 -16.12 -17.80 -10.99
N ARG A 33 -15.28 -18.63 -11.62
CA ARG A 33 -15.71 -19.53 -12.70
C ARG A 33 -16.85 -20.45 -12.25
N ARG A 34 -16.72 -21.10 -11.10
CA ARG A 34 -17.77 -21.98 -10.55
C ARG A 34 -19.06 -21.24 -10.23
N VAL A 35 -19.00 -20.01 -9.71
CA VAL A 35 -20.20 -19.20 -9.47
C VAL A 35 -20.91 -18.88 -10.77
N VAL A 36 -20.16 -18.47 -11.81
CA VAL A 36 -20.73 -18.16 -13.13
C VAL A 36 -21.34 -19.41 -13.77
N GLU A 37 -20.68 -20.57 -13.66
CA GLU A 37 -21.20 -21.85 -14.16
C GLU A 37 -22.45 -22.32 -13.41
N ALA A 38 -22.53 -22.08 -12.10
CA ALA A 38 -23.68 -22.44 -11.29
C ALA A 38 -24.86 -21.45 -11.46
N LEU A 39 -24.62 -20.25 -11.99
CA LEU A 39 -25.58 -19.15 -12.00
C LEU A 39 -26.96 -19.51 -12.60
N PRO A 40 -27.07 -20.20 -13.76
CA PRO A 40 -28.37 -20.55 -14.32
C PRO A 40 -29.20 -21.44 -13.38
N ALA A 41 -28.57 -22.45 -12.77
CA ALA A 41 -29.22 -23.37 -11.84
C ALA A 41 -29.64 -22.65 -10.55
N LEU A 42 -28.84 -21.71 -10.07
CA LEU A 42 -29.14 -20.92 -8.87
C LEU A 42 -30.30 -19.95 -9.11
N ILE A 43 -30.35 -19.31 -10.28
CA ILE A 43 -31.48 -18.45 -10.68
C ILE A 43 -32.75 -19.30 -10.77
N HIS A 44 -32.70 -20.43 -11.46
CA HIS A 44 -33.85 -21.34 -11.59
C HIS A 44 -34.37 -21.79 -10.22
N ALA A 45 -33.50 -22.31 -9.34
CA ALA A 45 -33.88 -22.74 -8.01
C ALA A 45 -34.42 -21.59 -7.13
N GLN A 46 -33.96 -20.36 -7.34
CA GLN A 46 -34.51 -19.20 -6.64
C GLN A 46 -35.88 -18.78 -7.19
N LEU A 47 -36.08 -18.84 -8.50
CA LEU A 47 -37.38 -18.55 -9.13
C LEU A 47 -38.46 -19.53 -8.65
N GLU A 48 -38.12 -20.81 -8.49
CA GLU A 48 -39.03 -21.81 -7.92
C GLU A 48 -39.38 -21.55 -6.45
N ARG A 49 -38.47 -20.93 -5.69
CA ARG A 49 -38.66 -20.65 -4.25
C ARG A 49 -39.36 -19.33 -3.97
N ASP A 50 -39.18 -18.34 -4.83
CA ASP A 50 -39.76 -17.01 -4.65
C ASP A 50 -41.16 -16.95 -5.28
N GLU A 51 -42.17 -17.34 -4.51
CA GLU A 51 -43.57 -17.34 -4.94
C GLU A 51 -44.04 -15.98 -5.48
N ARG A 52 -43.45 -14.86 -5.05
CA ARG A 52 -43.82 -13.52 -5.56
C ARG A 52 -43.29 -13.28 -6.96
N LEU A 53 -42.03 -13.63 -7.19
CA LEU A 53 -41.42 -13.52 -8.51
C LEU A 53 -42.02 -14.52 -9.48
N ALA A 54 -42.27 -15.75 -9.02
CA ALA A 54 -43.02 -16.77 -9.77
C ALA A 54 -44.44 -16.29 -10.12
N ALA A 55 -45.18 -15.68 -9.18
CA ALA A 55 -46.50 -15.12 -9.46
C ALA A 55 -46.46 -13.91 -10.41
N ALA A 56 -45.43 -13.06 -10.33
CA ALA A 56 -45.25 -11.94 -11.25
C ALA A 56 -44.98 -12.42 -12.69
N LEU A 57 -44.17 -13.47 -12.85
CA LEU A 57 -43.93 -14.13 -14.14
C LEU A 57 -45.16 -14.92 -14.61
N ALA A 58 -45.88 -15.57 -13.69
CA ALA A 58 -47.09 -16.33 -14.01
C ALA A 58 -48.33 -15.44 -14.23
N ALA A 59 -48.30 -14.14 -13.92
CA ALA A 59 -49.37 -13.20 -14.27
C ALA A 59 -49.26 -12.72 -15.74
N ALA A 60 -48.16 -13.05 -16.41
CA ALA A 60 -47.84 -12.66 -17.79
C ALA A 60 -48.44 -13.60 -18.87
N VAL A 61 -49.40 -14.46 -18.52
CA VAL A 61 -49.74 -15.69 -19.27
C VAL A 61 -50.08 -15.52 -20.76
N ASP A 62 -50.39 -14.31 -21.23
CA ASP A 62 -50.77 -14.09 -22.63
C ASP A 62 -49.75 -13.28 -23.46
N GLY A 63 -48.50 -13.10 -23.00
CA GLY A 63 -47.44 -12.51 -23.84
C GLY A 63 -46.05 -12.38 -23.21
N ASP A 64 -45.04 -12.10 -24.04
CA ASP A 64 -43.67 -11.82 -23.60
C ASP A 64 -43.65 -10.63 -22.63
N VAL A 65 -43.25 -10.86 -21.37
CA VAL A 65 -43.09 -9.80 -20.37
C VAL A 65 -41.63 -9.46 -20.19
N GLU A 66 -41.28 -8.22 -20.56
CA GLU A 66 -39.96 -7.64 -20.31
C GLU A 66 -39.96 -6.90 -18.96
N ILE A 67 -39.18 -7.42 -18.00
CA ILE A 67 -38.90 -6.72 -16.74
C ILE A 67 -37.71 -5.77 -16.98
N THR A 68 -37.98 -4.47 -17.03
CA THR A 68 -36.95 -3.44 -17.23
C THR A 68 -36.30 -2.98 -15.93
N GLU A 69 -36.91 -3.25 -14.78
CA GLU A 69 -36.36 -2.93 -13.47
C GLU A 69 -35.35 -3.99 -13.00
N PRO A 70 -34.23 -3.60 -12.36
CA PRO A 70 -33.26 -4.57 -11.85
C PRO A 70 -33.86 -5.49 -10.78
N VAL A 71 -33.90 -6.80 -11.06
CA VAL A 71 -34.30 -7.82 -10.10
C VAL A 71 -33.07 -8.26 -9.29
N ARG A 72 -33.11 -8.07 -7.96
CA ARG A 72 -32.03 -8.50 -7.06
C ARG A 72 -32.34 -9.88 -6.49
N VAL A 73 -31.51 -10.86 -6.83
CA VAL A 73 -31.56 -12.23 -6.32
C VAL A 73 -30.42 -12.44 -5.32
N VAL A 74 -30.72 -12.90 -4.11
CA VAL A 74 -29.74 -13.23 -3.07
C VAL A 74 -29.81 -14.72 -2.78
N VAL A 75 -28.71 -15.44 -3.06
CA VAL A 75 -28.65 -16.89 -2.87
C VAL A 75 -27.57 -17.23 -1.84
N PRO A 76 -27.94 -17.72 -0.64
CA PRO A 76 -26.98 -18.21 0.32
C PRO A 76 -26.36 -19.53 -0.18
N LEU A 77 -25.04 -19.63 -0.18
CA LEU A 77 -24.30 -20.80 -0.64
C LEU A 77 -23.17 -21.15 0.33
N SER A 78 -22.95 -22.44 0.57
CA SER A 78 -21.72 -22.90 1.19
C SER A 78 -20.65 -23.16 0.12
N LEU A 79 -19.38 -23.02 0.50
CA LEU A 79 -18.25 -23.38 -0.38
C LEU A 79 -18.23 -24.87 -0.72
N ALA A 80 -18.75 -25.72 0.16
CA ALA A 80 -18.86 -27.15 -0.08
C ALA A 80 -19.87 -27.44 -1.20
N ASP A 81 -21.03 -26.80 -1.19
CA ASP A 81 -22.06 -26.98 -2.23
C ASP A 81 -21.56 -26.50 -3.59
N LEU A 82 -20.89 -25.34 -3.61
CA LEU A 82 -20.30 -24.80 -4.82
C LEU A 82 -19.14 -25.67 -5.36
N ALA A 83 -18.39 -26.34 -4.48
CA ALA A 83 -17.34 -27.27 -4.87
C ALA A 83 -17.89 -28.64 -5.33
N ALA A 84 -19.04 -29.06 -4.81
CA ALA A 84 -19.71 -30.31 -5.17
C ALA A 84 -20.52 -30.21 -6.48
N GLY A 85 -20.69 -29.00 -7.02
CA GLY A 85 -21.35 -28.79 -8.31
C GLY A 85 -22.87 -29.01 -8.29
N LEU A 86 -23.54 -28.91 -7.13
CA LEU A 86 -24.97 -29.20 -6.97
C LEU A 86 -25.73 -28.23 -6.04
N VAL A 87 -27.05 -28.15 -6.28
CA VAL A 87 -28.05 -27.14 -5.85
C VAL A 87 -28.23 -27.05 -4.32
N PRO A 88 -28.36 -25.83 -3.74
CA PRO A 88 -28.42 -25.60 -2.29
C PRO A 88 -29.69 -26.15 -1.62
N GLY A 89 -29.56 -26.73 -0.43
CA GLY A 89 -30.67 -27.03 0.50
C GLY A 89 -31.13 -25.81 1.32
N PRO A 90 -32.28 -25.87 2.02
CA PRO A 90 -32.90 -24.69 2.64
C PRO A 90 -32.09 -24.18 3.85
N ALA A 91 -31.64 -22.92 3.78
CA ALA A 91 -31.01 -22.19 4.87
C ALA A 91 -31.98 -21.16 5.49
N ALA A 92 -31.89 -20.99 6.82
CA ALA A 92 -32.78 -20.16 7.65
C ALA A 92 -32.66 -18.64 7.38
N PRO A 93 -33.71 -17.83 7.68
CA PRO A 93 -33.80 -16.45 7.22
C PRO A 93 -33.12 -15.43 8.16
N GLY A 94 -32.46 -14.44 7.57
CA GLY A 94 -31.90 -13.24 8.20
C GLY A 94 -32.00 -12.02 7.27
N PRO A 95 -31.97 -10.79 7.81
CA PRO A 95 -32.86 -9.70 7.39
C PRO A 95 -32.39 -8.87 6.18
N ALA A 96 -33.37 -8.28 5.50
CA ALA A 96 -33.25 -7.50 4.27
C ALA A 96 -33.07 -5.99 4.51
N THR A 97 -32.35 -5.33 3.61
CA THR A 97 -32.44 -3.88 3.33
C THR A 97 -32.18 -3.58 1.85
N GLY A 98 -33.12 -2.89 1.20
CA GLY A 98 -33.01 -2.29 -0.14
C GLY A 98 -32.12 -1.04 -0.15
N GLY A 99 -31.92 -0.28 -1.22
CA GLY A 99 -32.37 -0.24 -2.61
C GLY A 99 -31.89 1.12 -3.19
N ALA A 100 -31.59 1.21 -4.50
CA ALA A 100 -31.46 2.43 -5.36
C ALA A 100 -30.51 2.13 -6.53
N ALA A 101 -30.93 2.12 -7.81
CA ALA A 101 -31.30 3.21 -8.74
C ALA A 101 -30.11 3.63 -9.66
N ALA A 102 -30.40 3.65 -10.98
CA ALA A 102 -29.46 3.73 -12.11
C ALA A 102 -29.14 5.18 -12.59
N PRO A 103 -28.07 5.39 -13.41
CA PRO A 103 -27.59 6.70 -13.86
C PRO A 103 -27.95 7.04 -15.34
N PRO A 104 -27.79 8.31 -15.79
CA PRO A 104 -27.74 8.68 -17.21
C PRO A 104 -26.30 8.93 -17.75
N PRO A 105 -26.11 9.06 -19.08
CA PRO A 105 -24.84 8.84 -19.77
C PRO A 105 -24.05 10.11 -20.14
N ASP A 106 -22.86 9.84 -20.69
CA ASP A 106 -21.67 10.67 -20.90
C ASP A 106 -21.81 11.91 -21.82
N ALA A 107 -20.94 12.89 -21.57
CA ALA A 107 -20.58 13.94 -22.51
C ALA A 107 -19.05 14.09 -22.62
N GLN A 108 -18.53 13.73 -23.79
CA GLN A 108 -17.16 13.96 -24.28
C GLN A 108 -16.87 15.46 -24.43
N ARG A 109 -15.68 15.90 -24.01
CA ARG A 109 -15.01 17.09 -24.56
C ARG A 109 -13.50 16.91 -24.60
N ASP A 110 -12.99 16.99 -25.82
CA ASP A 110 -11.58 17.19 -26.15
C ASP A 110 -11.15 18.63 -25.82
N GLY A 111 -9.92 18.77 -25.34
CA GLY A 111 -9.32 20.06 -24.96
C GLY A 111 -7.81 19.96 -24.88
N GLU A 112 -7.17 20.13 -26.02
CA GLU A 112 -5.74 20.25 -26.26
C GLU A 112 -5.17 21.51 -25.57
N ALA A 113 -4.13 21.36 -24.75
CA ALA A 113 -3.49 22.46 -24.03
C ALA A 113 -1.98 22.52 -24.34
N ALA A 114 -1.56 23.68 -24.84
CA ALA A 114 -0.19 24.06 -25.17
C ALA A 114 0.71 24.27 -23.93
N PRO A 115 2.05 24.18 -24.06
CA PRO A 115 2.95 24.17 -22.91
C PRO A 115 3.25 25.58 -22.37
N ALA A 116 3.07 25.78 -21.07
CA ALA A 116 3.51 26.96 -20.35
C ALA A 116 4.97 26.81 -19.90
N GLY A 117 5.80 27.81 -20.23
CA GLY A 117 7.22 27.87 -19.91
C GLY A 117 7.50 27.83 -18.40
N ALA A 118 8.46 26.99 -18.02
CA ALA A 118 8.95 26.84 -16.66
C ALA A 118 9.69 28.11 -16.21
N ARG A 119 9.04 28.92 -15.36
CA ARG A 119 9.72 29.92 -14.53
C ARG A 119 10.23 29.23 -13.28
N GLU A 120 11.55 29.10 -13.20
CA GLU A 120 12.27 28.56 -12.04
C GLU A 120 12.16 29.56 -10.87
N ALA A 121 11.11 29.42 -10.07
CA ALA A 121 10.95 30.18 -8.84
C ALA A 121 11.96 29.69 -7.80
N ARG A 122 12.97 30.51 -7.50
CA ARG A 122 13.91 30.29 -6.38
C ARG A 122 13.15 30.45 -5.07
N TYR A 123 12.73 29.33 -4.48
CA TYR A 123 12.19 29.31 -3.12
C TYR A 123 13.32 29.32 -2.09
N PRO A 124 13.21 30.12 -1.01
CA PRO A 124 14.17 30.10 0.09
C PRO A 124 14.20 28.72 0.76
N ARG A 125 15.40 28.23 1.08
CA ARG A 125 15.63 26.91 1.67
C ARG A 125 15.24 26.92 3.16
N PRO A 126 14.37 26.02 3.64
CA PRO A 126 14.02 25.95 5.06
C PRO A 126 15.19 25.42 5.90
N PRO A 127 15.40 25.92 7.14
CA PRO A 127 16.34 25.34 8.09
C PRO A 127 15.90 23.92 8.51
N LEU A 128 16.83 23.09 9.00
CA LEU A 128 16.47 21.75 9.46
C LEU A 128 15.49 21.79 10.64
N PRO A 129 14.59 20.80 10.74
CA PRO A 129 13.74 20.66 11.91
C PRO A 129 14.59 20.30 13.13
N SER A 130 14.40 21.02 14.23
CA SER A 130 14.90 20.64 15.55
C SER A 130 14.36 19.25 15.91
N GLY A 131 15.25 18.26 16.08
CA GLY A 131 14.88 16.90 16.49
C GLY A 131 15.50 15.75 15.69
N LEU A 132 16.27 16.02 14.62
CA LEU A 132 16.96 14.95 13.88
C LEU A 132 18.21 14.42 14.57
N ALA A 133 18.86 15.20 15.44
CA ALA A 133 20.11 14.81 16.08
C ALA A 133 20.05 13.47 16.83
N PRO A 134 19.01 13.17 17.64
CA PRO A 134 18.86 11.85 18.27
C PRO A 134 18.75 10.71 17.25
N VAL A 135 18.00 10.92 16.15
CA VAL A 135 17.84 9.91 15.09
C VAL A 135 19.18 9.63 14.42
N LEU A 136 19.94 10.68 14.07
CA LEU A 136 21.24 10.54 13.44
C LEU A 136 22.29 9.94 14.40
N SER A 137 22.22 10.26 15.69
CA SER A 137 23.06 9.61 16.72
C SER A 137 22.78 8.12 16.81
N ALA A 138 21.51 7.74 16.89
CA ALA A 138 21.11 6.32 16.94
C ALA A 138 21.54 5.55 15.68
N LEU A 139 21.55 6.19 14.50
CA LEU A 139 22.09 5.58 13.28
C LEU A 139 23.61 5.48 13.30
N ALA A 140 24.31 6.48 13.83
CA ALA A 140 25.77 6.44 13.97
C ALA A 140 26.21 5.33 14.92
N GLU A 141 25.53 5.19 16.06
CA GLU A 141 25.76 4.11 17.05
C GLU A 141 25.55 2.72 16.44
N ARG A 142 24.62 2.59 15.49
CA ARG A 142 24.37 1.35 14.72
C ARG A 142 25.31 1.15 13.52
N GLY A 143 26.16 2.12 13.21
CA GLY A 143 27.02 2.08 12.01
C GLY A 143 26.23 2.23 10.68
N GLU A 144 25.00 2.74 10.75
CA GLU A 144 24.07 2.87 9.61
C GLU A 144 24.11 4.27 8.98
N LEU A 145 24.60 5.29 9.71
CA LEU A 145 24.59 6.67 9.23
C LEU A 145 25.31 6.84 7.89
N GLY A 146 26.47 6.22 7.70
CA GLY A 146 27.21 6.29 6.45
C GLY A 146 26.43 5.73 5.26
N ARG A 147 25.70 4.62 5.48
CA ARG A 147 24.85 3.97 4.45
C ARG A 147 23.65 4.84 4.11
N LEU A 148 23.01 5.43 5.12
CA LEU A 148 21.93 6.39 4.92
C LEU A 148 22.42 7.57 4.06
N LEU A 149 23.52 8.21 4.46
CA LEU A 149 24.05 9.37 3.75
C LEU A 149 24.46 9.04 2.30
N ALA A 150 24.99 7.84 2.04
CA ALA A 150 25.31 7.37 0.71
C ALA A 150 24.06 7.10 -0.16
N ALA A 151 22.93 6.75 0.46
CA ALA A 151 21.66 6.53 -0.21
C ALA A 151 20.88 7.81 -0.51
N LEU A 152 21.17 8.91 0.18
CA LEU A 152 20.45 10.17 0.00
C LEU A 152 20.79 10.82 -1.35
N PRO A 153 19.79 11.35 -2.08
CA PRO A 153 20.04 12.19 -3.23
C PRO A 153 20.95 13.38 -2.86
N PRO A 154 21.83 13.86 -3.77
CA PRO A 154 22.75 14.96 -3.49
C PRO A 154 22.08 16.22 -2.93
N ALA A 155 20.87 16.55 -3.41
CA ALA A 155 20.09 17.69 -2.93
C ALA A 155 19.66 17.55 -1.45
N ALA A 156 19.24 16.35 -1.05
CA ALA A 156 18.90 16.02 0.33
C ALA A 156 20.16 16.02 1.21
N LEU A 157 21.23 15.37 0.75
CA LEU A 157 22.51 15.34 1.48
C LEU A 157 23.04 16.76 1.74
N ALA A 158 23.01 17.65 0.74
CA ALA A 158 23.41 19.04 0.91
C ALA A 158 22.53 19.80 1.93
N ALA A 159 21.28 19.38 2.16
CA ALA A 159 20.39 20.00 3.15
C ALA A 159 20.80 19.58 4.57
N TYR A 160 21.16 18.30 4.73
CA TYR A 160 21.59 17.74 5.99
C TYR A 160 23.03 18.16 6.37
N ALA A 161 23.96 18.17 5.40
CA ALA A 161 25.37 18.52 5.63
C ALA A 161 25.53 19.93 6.22
N ALA A 162 24.79 20.91 5.69
CA ALA A 162 24.79 22.28 6.19
C ALA A 162 24.39 22.38 7.66
N SER A 163 23.57 21.45 8.14
CA SER A 163 23.01 21.49 9.49
C SER A 163 23.71 20.56 10.47
N LEU A 164 24.49 19.61 9.97
CA LEU A 164 25.42 18.80 10.76
C LEU A 164 26.71 19.56 11.11
N GLY A 165 26.85 20.81 10.67
CA GLY A 165 28.00 21.66 10.96
C GLY A 165 29.29 21.13 10.33
N VAL A 166 29.20 20.38 9.24
CA VAL A 166 30.38 19.83 8.54
C VAL A 166 31.18 21.00 7.94
N PRO A 167 32.44 21.22 8.37
CA PRO A 167 33.25 22.35 7.92
C PRO A 167 33.51 22.26 6.41
N GLY A 168 33.15 23.31 5.68
CA GLY A 168 33.28 23.40 4.21
C GLY A 168 31.96 23.61 3.45
N ALA A 169 30.81 23.45 4.12
CA ALA A 169 29.54 23.96 3.59
C ALA A 169 29.49 25.48 3.83
N GLU A 170 29.67 26.27 2.78
CA GLU A 170 29.56 27.74 2.86
C GLU A 170 28.18 28.10 3.44
N PRO A 171 28.10 28.79 4.58
CA PRO A 171 26.82 29.18 5.16
C PRO A 171 26.23 30.31 4.33
N ALA A 172 25.42 29.98 3.33
CA ALA A 172 24.56 30.96 2.68
C ALA A 172 23.60 31.51 3.74
N ALA A 173 23.69 32.82 4.01
CA ALA A 173 22.97 33.53 5.06
C ALA A 173 21.49 33.11 5.16
N ALA A 174 21.20 32.27 6.15
CA ALA A 174 19.86 31.81 6.48
C ALA A 174 19.21 32.83 7.42
N ALA A 175 18.33 33.67 6.87
CA ALA A 175 17.35 34.35 7.71
C ALA A 175 16.44 33.27 8.31
N ALA A 176 16.47 33.14 9.62
CA ALA A 176 15.58 32.29 10.39
C ALA A 176 14.13 32.76 10.19
N ALA A 177 13.48 32.28 9.12
CA ALA A 177 12.05 32.28 9.04
C ALA A 177 11.57 31.27 10.08
N THR A 178 11.26 31.76 11.29
CA THR A 178 10.31 31.10 12.18
C THR A 178 9.14 30.66 11.30
N ALA A 179 8.99 29.35 11.10
CA ALA A 179 7.85 28.77 10.43
C ALA A 179 6.61 29.20 11.22
N GLN A 180 6.00 30.31 10.79
CA GLN A 180 4.73 30.72 11.36
C GLN A 180 3.75 29.57 11.07
N PRO A 181 3.08 29.02 12.10
CA PRO A 181 2.05 28.02 11.89
C PRO A 181 1.09 28.52 10.82
N ARG A 182 0.90 27.76 9.74
CA ARG A 182 -0.04 28.15 8.69
C ARG A 182 -1.40 28.37 9.34
N GLU A 183 -2.13 29.37 8.85
CA GLU A 183 -3.45 29.74 9.38
C GLU A 183 -4.44 28.56 9.33
N THR A 184 -4.24 27.63 8.39
CA THR A 184 -4.96 26.36 8.28
C THR A 184 -4.64 25.37 9.40
N ASP A 185 -3.40 25.33 9.90
CA ASP A 185 -3.00 24.53 11.06
C ASP A 185 -3.59 25.08 12.36
N ARG A 186 -3.75 26.42 12.45
CA ARG A 186 -4.40 27.07 13.60
C ARG A 186 -5.90 26.84 13.66
N ALA A 187 -6.57 26.72 12.51
CA ALA A 187 -8.00 26.44 12.45
C ALA A 187 -8.33 24.99 12.86
N ALA A 188 -7.40 24.05 12.63
CA ALA A 188 -7.52 22.65 13.04
C ALA A 188 -6.98 22.44 14.46
N GLY A 189 -7.60 23.08 15.45
CA GLY A 189 -7.29 22.82 16.86
C GLY A 189 -7.37 21.33 17.22
N PRO A 190 -6.66 20.88 18.28
CA PRO A 190 -6.52 19.47 18.63
C PRO A 190 -7.89 18.81 18.75
N ARG A 191 -8.05 17.65 18.10
CA ARG A 191 -9.29 16.87 18.19
C ARG A 191 -9.48 16.35 19.63
N MET A 192 -10.70 16.44 20.11
CA MET A 192 -11.17 15.96 21.42
C MET A 192 -12.52 15.26 21.22
N GLY A 193 -12.82 14.27 22.05
CA GLY A 193 -14.08 13.51 22.00
C GLY A 193 -13.97 12.18 21.27
N GLU A 194 -15.10 11.60 20.90
CA GLU A 194 -15.19 10.27 20.29
C GLU A 194 -15.62 10.35 18.83
N VAL A 195 -15.06 9.47 18.00
CA VAL A 195 -15.27 9.42 16.55
C VAL A 195 -15.35 7.97 16.13
N GLU A 196 -16.42 7.60 15.44
CA GLU A 196 -16.51 6.31 14.78
C GLU A 196 -15.78 6.37 13.43
N VAL A 197 -14.92 5.40 13.17
CA VAL A 197 -14.18 5.29 11.90
C VAL A 197 -14.53 3.98 11.22
N GLY A 198 -14.71 4.03 9.90
CA GLY A 198 -15.00 2.82 9.11
C GLY A 198 -13.82 1.86 9.00
N SER A 199 -12.61 2.33 9.29
CA SER A 199 -11.39 1.52 9.30
C SER A 199 -10.39 2.04 10.32
N VAL A 200 -9.88 1.15 11.18
CA VAL A 200 -8.78 1.41 12.11
C VAL A 200 -7.40 1.03 11.52
N LEU A 201 -7.36 0.54 10.28
CA LEU A 201 -6.12 0.11 9.63
C LEU A 201 -5.01 1.17 9.61
N PRO A 202 -5.28 2.48 9.39
CA PRO A 202 -4.24 3.51 9.52
C PRO A 202 -3.53 3.49 10.90
N PHE A 203 -4.26 3.29 11.98
CA PHE A 203 -3.70 3.23 13.33
C PHE A 203 -2.85 1.98 13.56
N LEU A 204 -3.30 0.83 13.02
CA LEU A 204 -2.51 -0.42 13.04
C LEU A 204 -1.21 -0.28 12.23
N VAL A 205 -1.25 0.45 11.11
CA VAL A 205 -0.05 0.77 10.31
C VAL A 205 0.91 1.66 11.11
N ALA A 206 0.43 2.65 11.86
CA ALA A 206 1.29 3.43 12.75
C ALA A 206 1.95 2.56 13.84
N ALA A 207 1.20 1.63 14.45
CA ALA A 207 1.75 0.67 15.41
C ALA A 207 2.81 -0.25 14.78
N ALA A 208 2.57 -0.71 13.56
CA ALA A 208 3.53 -1.51 12.81
C ALA A 208 4.81 -0.72 12.47
N LEU A 209 4.67 0.54 12.02
CA LEU A 209 5.79 1.44 11.76
C LEU A 209 6.58 1.77 13.04
N HIS A 210 5.92 1.86 14.19
CA HIS A 210 6.59 2.03 15.47
C HIS A 210 7.47 0.82 15.81
N LYS A 211 6.99 -0.41 15.59
CA LYS A 211 7.76 -1.65 15.85
C LYS A 211 9.06 -1.75 15.04
N VAL A 212 9.15 -1.06 13.91
CA VAL A 212 10.35 -1.04 13.05
C VAL A 212 11.10 0.30 13.12
N ASP A 213 10.85 1.10 14.17
CA ASP A 213 11.50 2.39 14.44
C ASP A 213 11.30 3.48 13.36
N LEU A 214 10.24 3.38 12.54
CA LEU A 214 9.96 4.32 11.45
C LEU A 214 9.02 5.45 11.82
N LEU A 215 8.31 5.35 12.93
CA LEU A 215 7.35 6.39 13.34
C LEU A 215 8.05 7.64 13.92
N ALA A 216 9.04 7.44 14.80
CA ALA A 216 9.71 8.53 15.51
C ALA A 216 10.44 9.53 14.58
N PRO A 217 11.07 9.11 13.47
CA PRO A 217 11.73 10.05 12.55
C PRO A 217 10.78 10.94 11.72
N VAL A 218 9.47 10.64 11.66
CA VAL A 218 8.52 11.40 10.83
C VAL A 218 8.43 12.86 11.24
N ALA A 219 8.30 13.14 12.53
CA ALA A 219 8.23 14.51 13.05
C ALA A 219 9.47 15.35 12.69
N PRO A 220 10.68 14.92 13.05
CA PRO A 220 11.87 15.70 12.76
C PRO A 220 12.23 15.69 11.27
N ALA A 221 11.69 14.80 10.44
CA ALA A 221 11.87 14.87 8.98
C ALA A 221 10.95 15.92 8.32
N LEU A 222 9.70 16.02 8.78
CA LEU A 222 8.65 16.80 8.10
C LEU A 222 8.29 18.12 8.79
N GLY A 223 8.68 18.31 10.04
CA GLY A 223 8.35 19.52 10.81
C GLY A 223 6.85 19.75 10.90
N GLY A 224 6.37 20.92 10.45
CA GLY A 224 4.95 21.28 10.50
C GLY A 224 4.04 20.46 9.58
N ASP A 225 4.59 19.67 8.65
CA ASP A 225 3.80 18.95 7.64
C ASP A 225 3.32 17.54 8.09
N VAL A 226 3.57 17.16 9.35
CA VAL A 226 3.28 15.82 9.88
C VAL A 226 1.82 15.40 9.77
N ARG A 227 0.86 16.31 9.98
CA ARG A 227 -0.57 15.99 9.91
C ARG A 227 -1.03 15.76 8.47
N ALA A 228 -0.55 16.58 7.54
CA ALA A 228 -0.80 16.39 6.11
C ALA A 228 -0.20 15.05 5.63
N PHE A 229 1.02 14.74 6.05
CA PHE A 229 1.65 13.44 5.77
C PHE A 229 0.84 12.28 6.36
N ALA A 230 0.39 12.38 7.61
CA ALA A 230 -0.43 11.35 8.26
C ALA A 230 -1.75 11.10 7.51
N ALA A 231 -2.45 12.16 7.08
CA ALA A 231 -3.65 12.01 6.26
C ALA A 231 -3.35 11.34 4.91
N GLY A 232 -2.24 11.72 4.25
CA GLY A 232 -1.79 11.06 3.03
C GLY A 232 -1.47 9.57 3.23
N LEU A 233 -0.86 9.23 4.36
CA LEU A 233 -0.55 7.85 4.74
C LEU A 233 -1.83 7.04 5.02
N ALA A 234 -2.81 7.63 5.70
CA ALA A 234 -4.12 6.99 5.88
C ALA A 234 -4.78 6.69 4.54
N TYR A 235 -4.79 7.65 3.60
CA TYR A 235 -5.37 7.43 2.28
C TYR A 235 -4.71 6.30 1.47
N LYS A 236 -3.44 5.98 1.73
CA LYS A 236 -2.77 4.82 1.10
C LYS A 236 -3.29 3.47 1.55
N VAL A 237 -3.92 3.40 2.73
CA VAL A 237 -4.37 2.13 3.32
C VAL A 237 -5.89 2.04 3.48
N LEU A 238 -6.60 3.12 3.19
CA LEU A 238 -8.06 3.17 3.11
C LEU A 238 -8.57 2.70 1.72
N SER A 239 -9.88 2.81 1.51
CA SER A 239 -10.49 2.43 0.23
C SER A 239 -9.95 3.29 -0.93
N PRO A 240 -9.80 2.72 -2.14
CA PRO A 240 -9.55 3.53 -3.33
C PRO A 240 -10.65 4.59 -3.51
N PRO A 241 -10.30 5.80 -3.95
CA PRO A 241 -11.31 6.82 -4.23
C PRO A 241 -12.20 6.38 -5.39
N GLY A 242 -13.45 6.85 -5.36
CA GLY A 242 -14.42 6.63 -6.44
C GLY A 242 -14.15 7.50 -7.67
N ARG A 243 -15.17 7.62 -8.54
CA ARG A 243 -15.09 8.46 -9.74
C ARG A 243 -14.67 9.89 -9.41
N GLY A 244 -13.76 10.44 -10.22
CA GLY A 244 -13.24 11.79 -10.04
C GLY A 244 -12.31 11.96 -8.84
N TRP A 245 -11.71 10.87 -8.33
CA TRP A 245 -10.83 10.87 -7.15
C TRP A 245 -11.54 11.26 -5.85
N ARG A 246 -12.87 11.17 -5.82
CA ARG A 246 -13.67 11.49 -4.64
C ARG A 246 -13.55 10.37 -3.61
N ARG A 247 -13.16 10.72 -2.39
CA ARG A 247 -13.11 9.79 -1.25
C ARG A 247 -14.48 9.70 -0.58
N SER A 248 -14.77 8.55 0.05
CA SER A 248 -15.99 8.40 0.82
C SER A 248 -15.92 9.27 2.09
N THR A 249 -17.07 9.67 2.62
CA THR A 249 -17.12 10.41 3.89
C THR A 249 -16.47 9.62 5.03
N SER A 250 -16.61 8.28 5.02
CA SER A 250 -16.00 7.40 6.03
C SER A 250 -14.47 7.41 5.94
N ASP A 251 -13.89 7.36 4.73
CA ASP A 251 -12.43 7.41 4.55
C ASP A 251 -11.87 8.79 4.93
N VAL A 252 -12.59 9.86 4.60
CA VAL A 252 -12.20 11.23 4.98
C VAL A 252 -12.20 11.39 6.50
N GLU A 253 -13.22 10.86 7.19
CA GLU A 253 -13.29 10.90 8.65
C GLU A 253 -12.20 10.05 9.31
N ALA A 254 -11.94 8.85 8.78
CA ALA A 254 -10.87 7.98 9.26
C ALA A 254 -9.49 8.62 9.08
N ALA A 255 -9.22 9.26 7.93
CA ALA A 255 -7.98 9.98 7.68
C ALA A 255 -7.83 11.22 8.57
N ALA A 256 -8.92 11.97 8.80
CA ALA A 256 -8.94 13.12 9.71
C ALA A 256 -8.66 12.70 11.17
N ALA A 257 -9.32 11.64 11.63
CA ALA A 257 -9.09 11.07 12.95
C ALA A 257 -7.64 10.58 13.10
N PHE A 258 -7.11 9.84 12.12
CA PHE A 258 -5.73 9.39 12.12
C PHE A 258 -4.73 10.55 12.18
N ALA A 259 -4.99 11.63 11.45
CA ALA A 259 -4.16 12.84 11.43
C ALA A 259 -4.40 13.79 12.63
N GLY A 260 -5.28 13.43 13.59
CA GLY A 260 -5.54 14.22 14.79
C GLY A 260 -6.32 15.51 14.57
N VAL A 261 -7.02 15.66 13.43
CA VAL A 261 -7.72 16.90 13.03
C VAL A 261 -9.24 16.74 13.06
N ARG A 262 -9.97 17.81 13.38
CA ARG A 262 -11.44 17.82 13.52
C ARG A 262 -12.22 17.70 12.20
N GLY A 263 -11.56 17.82 11.06
CA GLY A 263 -12.20 17.74 9.74
C GLY A 263 -11.22 17.30 8.66
N ALA A 264 -11.72 17.19 7.44
CA ALA A 264 -10.93 16.76 6.29
C ALA A 264 -9.65 17.62 6.13
N VAL A 265 -8.50 16.97 5.96
CA VAL A 265 -7.32 17.65 5.43
C VAL A 265 -7.62 18.00 3.99
N ALA A 266 -7.59 19.29 3.67
CA ALA A 266 -7.91 19.77 2.34
C ALA A 266 -6.89 19.29 1.30
N ASP A 267 -7.36 18.94 0.10
CA ASP A 267 -6.52 18.36 -0.96
C ASP A 267 -5.41 19.34 -1.42
N ASP A 268 -5.63 20.65 -1.31
CA ASP A 268 -4.65 21.69 -1.61
C ASP A 268 -3.46 21.66 -0.64
N VAL A 269 -3.68 21.35 0.64
CA VAL A 269 -2.62 21.17 1.64
C VAL A 269 -1.72 19.98 1.29
N LEU A 270 -2.33 18.85 0.88
CA LEU A 270 -1.56 17.69 0.42
C LEU A 270 -0.82 17.99 -0.88
N ALA A 271 -1.46 18.70 -1.81
CA ALA A 271 -0.83 19.12 -3.06
C ALA A 271 0.33 20.12 -2.83
N ASP A 272 0.20 21.03 -1.87
CA ASP A 272 1.27 21.94 -1.44
C ASP A 272 2.44 21.20 -0.80
N LEU A 273 2.18 20.17 0.00
CA LEU A 273 3.23 19.29 0.52
C LEU A 273 3.95 18.58 -0.63
N ALA A 274 3.21 17.98 -1.57
CA ALA A 274 3.78 17.30 -2.73
C ALA A 274 4.61 18.23 -3.63
N ARG A 275 4.22 19.51 -3.75
CA ARG A 275 4.96 20.50 -4.53
C ARG A 275 6.28 20.92 -3.88
N ARG A 276 6.38 20.97 -2.55
CA ARG A 276 7.52 21.60 -1.85
C ARG A 276 8.83 20.82 -1.86
N ASP A 277 8.84 19.58 -2.34
CA ASP A 277 10.02 18.71 -2.38
C ASP A 277 10.79 18.72 -1.05
N VAL A 278 10.07 18.40 0.02
CA VAL A 278 10.58 18.50 1.39
C VAL A 278 11.79 17.57 1.53
N PRO A 279 12.98 18.07 1.93
CA PRO A 279 14.20 17.24 2.04
C PRO A 279 14.04 16.04 2.98
N GLY A 280 13.09 16.12 3.93
CA GLY A 280 12.68 15.03 4.81
C GLY A 280 12.15 13.79 4.11
N LEU A 281 11.59 13.90 2.91
CA LEU A 281 10.98 12.76 2.21
C LEU A 281 12.03 11.71 1.81
N PRO A 282 13.13 12.05 1.10
CA PRO A 282 14.22 11.09 0.85
C PRO A 282 14.87 10.52 2.11
N LEU A 283 14.90 11.28 3.21
CA LEU A 283 15.38 10.77 4.50
C LEU A 283 14.47 9.65 5.02
N LEU A 284 13.15 9.84 4.99
CA LEU A 284 12.19 8.81 5.39
C LEU A 284 12.26 7.58 4.48
N ASP A 285 12.44 7.77 3.18
CA ASP A 285 12.64 6.66 2.22
C ASP A 285 13.87 5.82 2.62
N GLY A 286 15.00 6.48 2.91
CA GLY A 286 16.22 5.81 3.32
C GLY A 286 16.12 5.10 4.67
N LEU A 287 15.42 5.70 5.63
CA LEU A 287 15.15 5.07 6.92
C LEU A 287 14.26 3.83 6.77
N ALA A 288 13.21 3.92 5.95
CA ALA A 288 12.33 2.79 5.64
C ALA A 288 13.13 1.62 5.05
N GLY A 289 14.01 1.91 4.09
CA GLY A 289 14.89 0.91 3.50
C GLY A 289 15.82 0.25 4.52
N LEU A 290 16.52 1.04 5.34
CA LEU A 290 17.42 0.51 6.37
C LEU A 290 16.69 -0.33 7.42
N ALA A 291 15.45 0.04 7.76
CA ALA A 291 14.64 -0.78 8.66
C ALA A 291 14.37 -2.17 8.09
N VAL A 292 14.10 -2.29 6.79
CA VAL A 292 13.97 -3.58 6.09
C VAL A 292 15.32 -4.31 6.04
N CYS A 293 16.41 -3.62 5.70
CA CYS A 293 17.75 -4.23 5.63
C CYS A 293 18.17 -4.89 6.95
N ARG A 294 17.79 -4.34 8.11
CA ARG A 294 18.09 -4.93 9.44
C ARG A 294 17.48 -6.31 9.63
N GLY A 295 16.32 -6.56 9.04
CA GLY A 295 15.60 -7.84 9.14
C GLY A 295 15.95 -8.83 8.02
N HIS A 296 16.69 -8.41 7.01
CA HIS A 296 16.98 -9.23 5.84
C HIS A 296 18.08 -10.26 6.12
N GLU A 297 17.85 -11.49 5.70
CA GLU A 297 18.85 -12.55 5.71
C GLU A 297 19.77 -12.40 4.49
N ALA A 298 21.06 -12.17 4.70
CA ALA A 298 22.03 -11.87 3.61
C ALA A 298 22.15 -12.97 2.54
N ASP A 299 21.62 -14.17 2.80
CA ASP A 299 21.65 -15.28 1.88
C ASP A 299 20.37 -15.44 1.04
N ARG A 300 19.34 -14.63 1.34
CA ARG A 300 18.11 -14.50 0.57
C ARG A 300 18.29 -13.51 -0.56
N PRO A 301 17.80 -13.80 -1.77
CA PRO A 301 17.91 -12.87 -2.87
C PRO A 301 17.02 -11.64 -2.64
N LEU A 302 17.44 -10.50 -3.17
CA LEU A 302 16.57 -9.34 -3.35
C LEU A 302 15.98 -9.35 -4.76
N LEU A 303 14.85 -8.68 -4.94
CA LEU A 303 14.22 -8.46 -6.24
C LEU A 303 14.39 -6.99 -6.65
N VAL A 304 14.81 -6.75 -7.89
CA VAL A 304 14.69 -5.44 -8.54
C VAL A 304 13.69 -5.50 -9.69
N THR A 305 12.72 -4.59 -9.68
CA THR A 305 11.70 -4.46 -10.72
C THR A 305 11.52 -3.00 -11.13
N ARG A 306 10.80 -2.77 -12.24
CA ARG A 306 10.37 -1.43 -12.63
C ARG A 306 9.20 -0.98 -11.76
N ALA A 307 9.20 0.28 -11.40
CA ALA A 307 8.07 0.95 -10.79
C ALA A 307 7.83 2.29 -11.50
N GLU A 308 6.72 2.97 -11.20
CA GLU A 308 6.43 4.26 -11.81
C GLU A 308 7.53 5.29 -11.48
N GLY A 309 8.21 5.77 -12.52
CA GLY A 309 9.29 6.73 -12.37
C GLY A 309 10.60 6.16 -11.81
N GLY A 310 10.83 4.83 -11.87
CA GLY A 310 12.13 4.29 -11.50
C GLY A 310 12.23 2.78 -11.33
N LEU A 311 13.20 2.37 -10.52
CA LEU A 311 13.48 1.02 -10.08
C LEU A 311 13.10 0.88 -8.60
N LEU A 312 12.53 -0.27 -8.26
CA LEU A 312 12.20 -0.65 -6.90
C LEU A 312 13.00 -1.90 -6.51
N LEU A 313 13.79 -1.78 -5.46
CA LEU A 313 14.44 -2.90 -4.78
C LEU A 313 13.49 -3.41 -3.67
N VAL A 314 13.25 -4.71 -3.63
CA VAL A 314 12.26 -5.36 -2.76
C VAL A 314 12.89 -6.59 -2.09
N GLU A 315 12.54 -6.79 -0.83
CA GLU A 315 12.72 -8.07 -0.14
C GLU A 315 11.50 -8.97 -0.47
N PRO A 316 11.69 -10.08 -1.20
CA PRO A 316 10.59 -10.83 -1.78
C PRO A 316 9.74 -11.64 -0.79
N ASP A 317 10.26 -12.04 0.37
CA ASP A 317 9.53 -12.91 1.29
C ASP A 317 8.34 -12.16 1.93
N GLY A 318 8.53 -10.90 2.33
CA GLY A 318 7.45 -10.02 2.83
C GLY A 318 6.98 -8.94 1.86
N LEU A 319 7.48 -8.93 0.63
CA LEU A 319 7.31 -7.85 -0.36
C LEU A 319 7.64 -6.46 0.24
N PHE A 320 8.63 -6.40 1.12
CA PHE A 320 9.03 -5.15 1.76
C PHE A 320 9.81 -4.29 0.76
N PRO A 321 9.38 -3.05 0.48
CA PRO A 321 10.18 -2.19 -0.38
C PRO A 321 11.43 -1.72 0.38
N VAL A 322 12.59 -1.98 -0.22
CA VAL A 322 13.89 -1.60 0.34
C VAL A 322 14.30 -0.22 -0.16
N ALA A 323 14.18 0.07 -1.46
CA ALA A 323 14.59 1.35 -2.01
C ALA A 323 13.89 1.64 -3.35
N TRP A 324 13.58 2.90 -3.60
CA TRP A 324 12.98 3.36 -4.86
C TRP A 324 13.76 4.54 -5.44
N ALA A 325 14.43 4.29 -6.56
CA ALA A 325 15.31 5.26 -7.21
C ALA A 325 15.07 5.33 -8.71
N ASP A 326 15.43 6.44 -9.34
CA ASP A 326 15.22 6.63 -10.77
C ASP A 326 16.23 5.83 -11.63
N ALA A 327 17.31 5.36 -11.00
CA ALA A 327 18.42 4.62 -11.62
C ALA A 327 18.94 3.50 -10.69
N GLY A 328 19.88 2.68 -11.17
CA GLY A 328 20.41 1.54 -10.42
C GLY A 328 21.40 1.95 -9.32
N THR A 329 22.26 2.94 -9.59
CA THR A 329 23.34 3.35 -8.69
C THR A 329 22.86 3.68 -7.25
N PRO A 330 21.76 4.43 -7.03
CA PRO A 330 21.29 4.74 -5.67
C PRO A 330 20.74 3.53 -4.89
N LEU A 331 20.54 2.36 -5.52
CA LEU A 331 20.10 1.14 -4.83
C LEU A 331 21.28 0.40 -4.14
N VAL A 332 22.51 0.67 -4.57
CA VAL A 332 23.72 -0.04 -4.10
C VAL A 332 23.92 0.06 -2.58
N PRO A 333 23.79 1.24 -1.93
CA PRO A 333 23.95 1.32 -0.48
C PRO A 333 22.99 0.43 0.32
N PHE A 334 21.77 0.21 -0.19
CA PHE A 334 20.80 -0.66 0.45
C PHE A 334 21.09 -2.14 0.22
N TRP A 335 21.53 -2.50 -1.00
CA TRP A 335 22.04 -3.84 -1.28
C TRP A 335 23.21 -4.21 -0.38
N GLU A 336 24.14 -3.28 -0.15
CA GLU A 336 25.23 -3.47 0.80
C GLU A 336 24.73 -3.58 2.24
N ALA A 337 23.74 -2.77 2.63
CA ALA A 337 23.10 -2.85 3.94
C ALA A 337 22.41 -4.20 4.19
N CYS A 338 21.88 -4.82 3.14
CA CYS A 338 21.32 -6.17 3.15
C CYS A 338 22.39 -7.29 3.18
N GLY A 339 23.68 -6.96 3.25
CA GLY A 339 24.75 -7.97 3.29
C GLY A 339 25.18 -8.49 1.92
N ARG A 340 24.92 -7.73 0.85
CA ARG A 340 25.30 -8.02 -0.54
C ARG A 340 24.73 -9.33 -1.11
N PRO A 341 23.42 -9.58 -0.97
CA PRO A 341 22.79 -10.79 -1.50
C PRO A 341 22.81 -10.82 -3.04
N LEU A 342 22.43 -11.97 -3.60
CA LEU A 342 22.08 -12.07 -5.02
C LEU A 342 20.89 -11.14 -5.33
N VAL A 343 20.94 -10.41 -6.46
CA VAL A 343 19.80 -9.63 -6.93
C VAL A 343 19.14 -10.33 -8.13
N VAL A 344 17.85 -10.56 -8.03
CA VAL A 344 16.99 -11.03 -9.12
C VAL A 344 16.43 -9.82 -9.85
N ALA A 345 16.65 -9.71 -11.15
CA ALA A 345 16.11 -8.62 -11.95
C ALA A 345 14.97 -9.09 -12.86
N ALA A 346 13.82 -8.44 -12.72
CA ALA A 346 12.60 -8.74 -13.44
C ALA A 346 12.22 -7.63 -14.45
N GLY A 347 11.23 -7.88 -15.31
CA GLY A 347 10.56 -6.84 -16.10
C GLY A 347 11.43 -6.05 -17.09
N GLY A 348 12.58 -6.61 -17.51
CA GLY A 348 13.51 -5.94 -18.42
C GLY A 348 14.13 -4.66 -17.84
N VAL A 349 14.29 -4.61 -16.52
CA VAL A 349 15.01 -3.54 -15.81
C VAL A 349 16.41 -3.35 -16.42
N PRO A 350 16.85 -2.10 -16.66
CA PRO A 350 18.25 -1.82 -16.97
C PRO A 350 19.12 -2.18 -15.76
N VAL A 351 19.94 -3.21 -15.90
CA VAL A 351 20.79 -3.74 -14.82
C VAL A 351 22.28 -3.49 -15.06
N ASP A 352 22.62 -2.80 -16.14
CA ASP A 352 23.98 -2.43 -16.51
C ASP A 352 24.67 -1.60 -15.42
N GLU A 353 23.98 -0.60 -14.86
CA GLU A 353 24.50 0.19 -13.74
C GLU A 353 24.77 -0.66 -12.49
N LEU A 354 23.83 -1.54 -12.12
CA LEU A 354 23.98 -2.42 -10.96
C LEU A 354 25.13 -3.42 -11.17
N ALA A 355 25.22 -4.01 -12.38
CA ALA A 355 26.29 -4.93 -12.73
C ALA A 355 27.66 -4.22 -12.74
N ALA A 356 27.73 -2.99 -13.26
CA ALA A 356 28.94 -2.17 -13.24
C ALA A 356 29.34 -1.76 -11.82
N ALA A 357 28.38 -1.60 -10.92
CA ALA A 357 28.60 -1.38 -9.49
C ALA A 357 29.00 -2.66 -8.72
N GLY A 358 29.12 -3.80 -9.41
CA GLY A 358 29.59 -5.06 -8.82
C GLY A 358 28.48 -5.93 -8.23
N VAL A 359 27.21 -5.57 -8.40
CA VAL A 359 26.07 -6.32 -7.87
C VAL A 359 25.93 -7.65 -8.64
N PRO A 360 25.94 -8.81 -7.96
CA PRO A 360 25.68 -10.09 -8.60
C PRO A 360 24.19 -10.18 -8.96
N LEU A 361 23.90 -10.34 -10.26
CA LEU A 361 22.54 -10.27 -10.78
C LEU A 361 22.16 -11.53 -11.55
N VAL A 362 20.90 -11.96 -11.44
CA VAL A 362 20.28 -12.96 -12.30
C VAL A 362 19.05 -12.38 -12.99
N THR A 363 18.90 -12.64 -14.29
CA THR A 363 17.77 -12.15 -15.09
C THR A 363 17.35 -13.14 -16.17
N ALA A 364 16.09 -13.08 -16.59
CA ALA A 364 15.59 -13.80 -17.76
C ALA A 364 15.84 -13.04 -19.08
N THR A 365 16.16 -11.74 -19.01
CA THR A 365 16.44 -10.91 -20.17
C THR A 365 17.83 -11.25 -20.73
N PRO A 366 17.97 -11.54 -22.03
CA PRO A 366 19.29 -11.79 -22.63
C PRO A 366 20.14 -10.50 -22.67
N PRO A 367 21.48 -10.64 -22.64
CA PRO A 367 22.37 -9.49 -22.75
C PRO A 367 22.19 -8.76 -24.08
N ALA A 368 22.39 -7.44 -24.04
CA ALA A 368 22.63 -6.63 -25.23
C ALA A 368 24.01 -6.91 -25.84
N ARG A 369 24.23 -6.40 -27.05
CA ARG A 369 25.51 -6.58 -27.76
C ARG A 369 26.65 -5.95 -26.96
N GLY A 370 27.65 -6.76 -26.63
CA GLY A 370 28.87 -6.32 -25.93
C GLY A 370 28.81 -6.47 -24.41
N GLU A 371 27.68 -6.88 -23.85
CA GLU A 371 27.57 -7.14 -22.41
C GLU A 371 28.23 -8.49 -22.05
N PRO A 372 29.09 -8.54 -21.02
CA PRO A 372 29.87 -9.73 -20.68
C PRO A 372 29.07 -10.75 -19.84
N TRP A 373 27.77 -10.90 -20.10
CA TRP A 373 26.90 -11.75 -19.29
C TRP A 373 27.11 -13.23 -19.63
N ARG A 374 26.99 -14.08 -18.61
CA ARG A 374 27.13 -15.53 -18.78
C ARG A 374 25.77 -16.18 -18.68
N ARG A 375 25.52 -17.17 -19.53
CA ARG A 375 24.30 -17.97 -19.46
C ARG A 375 24.43 -18.99 -18.33
N LEU A 376 23.42 -19.11 -17.48
CA LEU A 376 23.39 -20.17 -16.47
C LEU A 376 23.06 -21.53 -17.14
N PRO A 377 23.76 -22.61 -16.76
CA PRO A 377 23.42 -23.95 -17.23
C PRO A 377 22.11 -24.43 -16.60
N GLY A 378 21.22 -25.06 -17.39
CA GLY A 378 19.97 -25.67 -16.90
C GLY A 378 18.71 -25.31 -17.71
N ALA A 379 17.54 -25.71 -17.16
CA ALA A 379 16.23 -25.51 -17.75
C ALA A 379 15.72 -24.07 -17.49
N GLY A 380 16.23 -23.11 -18.25
CA GLY A 380 15.79 -21.72 -18.21
C GLY A 380 16.71 -20.83 -19.03
N ARG A 381 16.17 -19.83 -19.73
CA ARG A 381 16.98 -18.80 -20.41
C ARG A 381 17.39 -17.73 -19.39
N ARG A 382 18.25 -18.10 -18.44
CA ARG A 382 18.73 -17.19 -17.40
C ARG A 382 20.16 -16.75 -17.67
N TRP A 383 20.42 -15.50 -17.33
CA TRP A 383 21.69 -14.83 -17.52
C TRP A 383 22.16 -14.24 -16.21
N VAL A 384 23.47 -14.23 -16.03
CA VAL A 384 24.11 -13.64 -14.85
C VAL A 384 25.06 -12.53 -15.25
N ALA A 385 25.03 -11.47 -14.45
CA ALA A 385 25.87 -10.29 -14.60
C ALA A 385 26.59 -9.97 -13.27
N GLY A 386 27.64 -9.16 -13.36
CA GLY A 386 28.51 -8.78 -12.24
C GLY A 386 29.92 -9.36 -12.34
N PRO A 387 30.80 -9.06 -11.36
CA PRO A 387 32.21 -9.44 -11.37
C PRO A 387 32.37 -10.96 -11.44
N ALA A 388 33.35 -11.44 -12.20
CA ALA A 388 33.62 -12.87 -12.32
C ALA A 388 33.90 -13.53 -10.95
N ASP A 389 34.55 -12.78 -10.06
CA ASP A 389 34.90 -13.23 -8.70
C ASP A 389 33.65 -13.42 -7.83
N SER A 390 32.60 -12.60 -8.02
CA SER A 390 31.32 -12.80 -7.32
C SER A 390 30.69 -14.15 -7.66
N TRP A 391 30.89 -14.65 -8.88
CA TRP A 391 30.36 -15.94 -9.33
C TRP A 391 31.28 -17.13 -9.03
N SER A 392 32.43 -16.89 -8.38
CA SER A 392 33.31 -17.96 -7.89
C SER A 392 32.80 -18.61 -6.60
N ASP A 393 31.87 -17.96 -5.89
CA ASP A 393 31.15 -18.58 -4.78
C ASP A 393 30.22 -19.69 -5.28
N ARG A 394 30.58 -20.92 -4.93
CA ARG A 394 29.84 -22.14 -5.29
C ARG A 394 28.39 -22.13 -4.79
N ARG A 395 28.02 -21.26 -3.84
CA ARG A 395 26.65 -21.14 -3.33
C ARG A 395 25.74 -20.28 -4.21
N LEU A 396 26.29 -19.34 -5.00
CA LEU A 396 25.49 -18.37 -5.75
C LEU A 396 24.88 -18.97 -7.02
N VAL A 397 25.60 -19.85 -7.72
CA VAL A 397 25.10 -20.48 -8.97
C VAL A 397 23.84 -21.33 -8.72
N PRO A 398 23.79 -22.25 -7.72
CA PRO A 398 22.58 -22.99 -7.40
C PRO A 398 21.41 -22.08 -6.99
N ARG A 399 21.67 -21.02 -6.22
CA ARG A 399 20.65 -20.05 -5.80
C ARG A 399 20.06 -19.31 -6.99
N ALA A 400 20.89 -18.81 -7.89
CA ALA A 400 20.44 -18.15 -9.11
C ALA A 400 19.65 -19.08 -10.04
N ALA A 401 20.02 -20.36 -10.08
CA ALA A 401 19.27 -21.38 -10.82
C ALA A 401 17.93 -21.72 -10.17
N ALA A 402 17.83 -21.69 -8.84
CA ALA A 402 16.62 -22.01 -8.07
C ALA A 402 15.68 -20.83 -7.86
N ALA A 403 16.14 -19.58 -8.03
CA ALA A 403 15.33 -18.38 -7.79
C ALA A 403 14.02 -18.43 -8.59
N ASP A 404 12.88 -18.20 -7.94
CA ASP A 404 11.63 -17.94 -8.64
C ASP A 404 11.67 -16.50 -9.19
N LEU A 405 11.54 -16.38 -10.51
CA LEU A 405 11.59 -15.09 -11.20
C LEU A 405 10.19 -14.51 -11.46
N THR A 406 9.13 -15.25 -11.14
CA THR A 406 7.78 -14.98 -11.63
C THR A 406 6.79 -14.70 -10.51
N GLY A 407 6.76 -15.52 -9.45
CA GLY A 407 5.83 -15.34 -8.33
C GLY A 407 5.97 -13.99 -7.64
N PRO A 408 7.16 -13.66 -7.08
CA PRO A 408 7.37 -12.38 -6.39
C PRO A 408 7.14 -11.15 -7.26
N VAL A 409 7.40 -11.24 -8.56
CA VAL A 409 7.23 -10.11 -9.50
C VAL A 409 5.76 -9.76 -9.67
N GLY A 410 4.91 -10.77 -9.91
CA GLY A 410 3.46 -10.55 -10.00
C GLY A 410 2.90 -9.96 -8.70
N ALA A 411 3.38 -10.46 -7.55
CA ALA A 411 2.95 -9.95 -6.26
C ALA A 411 3.41 -8.50 -6.00
N VAL A 412 4.60 -8.09 -6.46
CA VAL A 412 5.02 -6.68 -6.42
C VAL A 412 4.20 -5.82 -7.37
N ASP A 413 3.89 -6.29 -8.58
CA ASP A 413 3.06 -5.56 -9.54
C ASP A 413 1.65 -5.33 -8.98
N GLU A 414 1.06 -6.34 -8.33
CA GLU A 414 -0.22 -6.22 -7.63
C GLU A 414 -0.15 -5.21 -6.47
N LEU A 415 0.95 -5.20 -5.72
CA LEU A 415 1.16 -4.25 -4.62
C LEU A 415 1.22 -2.81 -5.17
N LEU A 416 2.02 -2.60 -6.21
CA LEU A 416 2.17 -1.30 -6.86
C LEU A 416 0.84 -0.83 -7.47
N ALA A 417 0.09 -1.72 -8.10
CA ALA A 417 -1.25 -1.41 -8.61
C ALA A 417 -2.21 -1.01 -7.48
N ALA A 418 -2.21 -1.75 -6.35
CA ALA A 418 -3.02 -1.43 -5.18
C ALA A 418 -2.65 -0.07 -4.57
N MET A 419 -1.36 0.27 -4.51
CA MET A 419 -0.87 1.56 -4.00
C MET A 419 -1.14 2.72 -4.95
N ALA A 420 -1.06 2.48 -6.27
CA ALA A 420 -1.36 3.46 -7.31
C ALA A 420 -2.87 3.79 -7.37
N ALA A 421 -3.74 2.81 -7.09
CA ALA A 421 -5.18 3.03 -6.95
C ALA A 421 -5.53 3.91 -5.74
N ARG A 422 -4.60 4.10 -4.78
CA ARG A 422 -4.78 4.82 -3.51
C ARG A 422 -3.89 6.05 -3.39
N ARG A 423 -3.68 6.78 -4.48
CA ARG A 423 -2.91 8.04 -4.45
C ARG A 423 -3.50 9.02 -3.43
N ALA A 424 -2.64 9.60 -2.61
CA ALA A 424 -3.02 10.67 -1.69
C ALA A 424 -3.25 11.99 -2.45
N VAL A 425 -2.42 12.25 -3.47
CA VAL A 425 -2.47 13.43 -4.32
C VAL A 425 -2.43 13.01 -5.79
N PRO A 426 -3.58 12.68 -6.39
CA PRO A 426 -3.62 12.12 -7.75
C PRO A 426 -2.99 12.99 -8.83
N ARG A 427 -3.03 14.32 -8.66
CA ARG A 427 -2.48 15.31 -9.60
C ARG A 427 -1.17 15.95 -9.10
N ALA A 428 -0.47 15.29 -8.18
CA ALA A 428 0.82 15.80 -7.74
C ALA A 428 1.80 15.87 -8.94
N PRO A 429 2.43 17.02 -9.20
CA PRO A 429 3.39 17.16 -10.29
C PRO A 429 4.71 16.43 -10.02
N ARG A 430 4.99 16.08 -8.76
CA ARG A 430 6.21 15.41 -8.33
C ARG A 430 5.87 14.11 -7.59
N PRO A 431 6.59 13.02 -7.86
CA PRO A 431 6.29 11.72 -7.27
C PRO A 431 6.83 11.56 -5.84
N GLY A 432 7.66 12.47 -5.33
CA GLY A 432 8.38 12.30 -4.05
C GLY A 432 7.47 11.97 -2.85
N LEU A 433 6.42 12.78 -2.61
CA LEU A 433 5.48 12.49 -1.52
C LEU A 433 4.77 11.15 -1.72
N GLU A 434 4.28 10.87 -2.92
CA GLU A 434 3.58 9.61 -3.22
C GLU A 434 4.49 8.39 -3.05
N ARG A 435 5.77 8.51 -3.44
CA ARG A 435 6.80 7.49 -3.24
C ARG A 435 6.99 7.21 -1.76
N THR A 436 7.27 8.23 -0.94
CA THR A 436 7.45 8.07 0.52
C THR A 436 6.22 7.49 1.20
N LEU A 437 5.03 7.99 0.86
CA LEU A 437 3.77 7.45 1.40
C LEU A 437 3.57 5.97 1.02
N THR A 438 3.92 5.60 -0.22
CA THR A 438 3.84 4.22 -0.70
C THR A 438 4.83 3.31 0.03
N LEU A 439 6.08 3.74 0.20
CA LEU A 439 7.09 2.99 0.95
C LEU A 439 6.65 2.77 2.40
N MET A 440 6.21 3.82 3.09
CA MET A 440 5.76 3.74 4.48
C MET A 440 4.50 2.87 4.63
N ALA A 441 3.52 3.01 3.74
CA ALA A 441 2.31 2.18 3.76
C ALA A 441 2.64 0.70 3.51
N ALA A 442 3.42 0.41 2.47
CA ALA A 442 3.81 -0.96 2.13
C ALA A 442 4.65 -1.62 3.23
N THR A 443 5.60 -0.89 3.84
CA THR A 443 6.39 -1.40 4.97
C THR A 443 5.52 -1.67 6.19
N GLY A 444 4.58 -0.78 6.53
CA GLY A 444 3.66 -0.98 7.65
C GLY A 444 2.72 -2.17 7.42
N LEU A 445 2.12 -2.28 6.22
CA LEU A 445 1.26 -3.39 5.84
C LEU A 445 2.01 -4.73 5.77
N GLY A 446 3.22 -4.75 5.21
CA GLY A 446 4.09 -5.91 5.20
C GLY A 446 4.48 -6.34 6.61
N THR A 447 4.71 -5.39 7.52
CA THR A 447 5.01 -5.70 8.93
C THR A 447 3.81 -6.35 9.62
N ILE A 448 2.59 -5.85 9.37
CA ILE A 448 1.36 -6.49 9.85
C ILE A 448 1.24 -7.91 9.29
N ALA A 449 1.39 -8.07 7.97
CA ALA A 449 1.29 -9.36 7.31
C ALA A 449 2.31 -10.36 7.85
N TRP A 450 3.57 -9.94 7.95
CA TRP A 450 4.67 -10.73 8.51
C TRP A 450 4.39 -11.21 9.93
N LEU A 451 3.97 -10.30 10.81
CA LEU A 451 3.69 -10.64 12.20
C LEU A 451 2.53 -11.62 12.34
N LEU A 452 1.49 -11.50 11.52
CA LEU A 452 0.29 -12.34 11.63
C LEU A 452 0.41 -13.69 10.93
N TRP A 453 1.16 -13.77 9.82
CA TRP A 453 0.99 -14.84 8.84
C TRP A 453 2.24 -15.58 8.40
N ARG A 454 3.46 -15.09 8.69
CA ARG A 454 4.72 -15.67 8.18
C ARG A 454 4.88 -17.18 8.39
N ASP A 455 4.30 -17.71 9.46
CA ASP A 455 4.43 -19.13 9.82
C ASP A 455 3.35 -20.02 9.15
N ARG A 456 2.40 -19.43 8.41
CA ARG A 456 1.18 -20.13 7.95
C ARG A 456 0.81 -19.89 6.49
N GLU A 457 1.08 -18.71 5.95
CA GLU A 457 0.69 -18.32 4.58
C GLU A 457 1.57 -17.16 4.06
N PRO A 458 1.50 -16.82 2.76
CA PRO A 458 2.28 -15.72 2.19
C PRO A 458 2.06 -14.38 2.92
N THR A 459 3.14 -13.62 3.10
CA THR A 459 3.18 -12.38 3.88
C THR A 459 3.00 -11.13 3.03
N GLU A 460 2.03 -11.17 2.12
CA GLU A 460 1.79 -10.10 1.15
C GLU A 460 1.11 -8.88 1.81
N PRO A 461 1.61 -7.65 1.64
CA PRO A 461 0.99 -6.44 2.19
C PRO A 461 -0.46 -6.22 1.74
N GLN A 462 -0.82 -6.66 0.54
CA GLN A 462 -2.18 -6.59 -0.01
C GLN A 462 -3.15 -7.45 0.78
N LEU A 463 -2.68 -8.54 1.38
CA LEU A 463 -3.48 -9.39 2.23
C LEU A 463 -3.88 -8.65 3.51
N ALA A 464 -2.98 -7.82 4.08
CA ALA A 464 -3.28 -6.94 5.20
C ALA A 464 -4.35 -5.91 4.86
N LEU A 465 -4.24 -5.27 3.68
CA LEU A 465 -5.29 -4.38 3.16
C LEU A 465 -6.63 -5.11 3.05
N ALA A 466 -6.68 -6.23 2.33
CA ALA A 466 -7.93 -6.94 2.05
C ALA A 466 -8.63 -7.44 3.34
N ARG A 467 -7.85 -7.84 4.34
CA ARG A 467 -8.36 -8.48 5.57
C ARG A 467 -8.71 -7.52 6.70
N LEU A 468 -8.14 -6.32 6.70
CA LEU A 468 -8.28 -5.36 7.79
C LEU A 468 -8.91 -4.04 7.33
N ALA A 469 -9.15 -3.82 6.02
CA ALA A 469 -9.75 -2.59 5.52
C ALA A 469 -11.14 -2.31 6.11
N ASP A 470 -11.93 -3.35 6.37
CA ASP A 470 -13.29 -3.29 6.94
C ASP A 470 -13.31 -3.32 8.47
N LEU A 471 -12.15 -3.31 9.14
CA LEU A 471 -12.08 -3.32 10.60
C LEU A 471 -12.38 -1.91 11.14
N GLY A 472 -13.66 -1.59 11.33
CA GLY A 472 -14.09 -0.34 11.95
C GLY A 472 -13.76 -0.25 13.45
N GLY A 473 -13.99 0.91 14.04
CA GLY A 473 -13.77 1.11 15.48
C GLY A 473 -14.12 2.51 15.98
N LEU A 474 -13.93 2.73 17.28
CA LEU A 474 -14.18 4.01 17.95
C LEU A 474 -12.86 4.63 18.40
N VAL A 475 -12.58 5.87 18.01
CA VAL A 475 -11.38 6.61 18.39
C VAL A 475 -11.76 7.70 19.39
N ARG A 476 -11.20 7.62 20.59
CA ARG A 476 -11.38 8.62 21.66
C ARG A 476 -10.12 9.46 21.82
N PHE A 477 -10.25 10.76 21.66
CA PHE A 477 -9.19 11.74 21.85
C PHE A 477 -9.28 12.35 23.26
N GLY A 478 -8.27 12.06 24.08
CA GLY A 478 -8.04 12.68 25.38
C GLY A 478 -6.90 13.71 25.33
N GLU A 479 -6.53 14.20 26.52
CA GLU A 479 -5.45 15.18 26.71
C GLU A 479 -4.08 14.55 26.43
N ASP A 480 -3.80 13.38 27.02
CA ASP A 480 -2.49 12.71 26.92
C ASP A 480 -2.50 11.45 26.03
N GLU A 481 -3.67 10.94 25.69
CA GLU A 481 -3.83 9.70 24.92
C GLU A 481 -4.88 9.81 23.81
N VAL A 482 -4.69 9.01 22.76
CA VAL A 482 -5.70 8.71 21.74
C VAL A 482 -5.97 7.22 21.80
N ARG A 483 -7.17 6.83 22.23
CA ARG A 483 -7.55 5.43 22.41
C ARG A 483 -8.37 4.93 21.24
N VAL A 484 -7.89 3.90 20.54
CA VAL A 484 -8.60 3.21 19.46
C VAL A 484 -9.22 1.94 20.00
N ARG A 485 -10.55 1.85 19.98
CA ARG A 485 -11.32 0.69 20.43
C ARG A 485 -11.75 -0.15 19.22
N LEU A 486 -11.34 -1.42 19.21
CA LEU A 486 -11.66 -2.36 18.14
C LEU A 486 -12.79 -3.31 18.54
N PRO A 487 -13.62 -3.78 17.59
CA PRO A 487 -14.61 -4.81 17.87
C PRO A 487 -13.94 -6.12 18.28
N TYR A 488 -14.56 -6.83 19.22
CA TYR A 488 -14.08 -8.13 19.66
C TYR A 488 -14.17 -9.19 18.57
N GLY A 489 -13.33 -10.21 18.69
CA GLY A 489 -13.36 -11.41 17.89
C GLY A 489 -11.97 -11.82 17.45
N ARG A 490 -11.92 -12.80 16.54
CA ARG A 490 -10.67 -13.41 16.09
C ARG A 490 -9.64 -12.40 15.59
N ARG A 491 -10.08 -11.36 14.86
CA ARG A 491 -9.16 -10.32 14.35
C ARG A 491 -8.49 -9.56 15.49
N HIS A 492 -9.25 -9.17 16.50
CA HIS A 492 -8.72 -8.49 17.69
C HIS A 492 -7.73 -9.40 18.42
N ASP A 493 -8.08 -10.66 18.64
CA ASP A 493 -7.23 -11.60 19.39
C ASP A 493 -5.92 -11.89 18.65
N ASP A 494 -5.97 -12.05 17.32
CA ASP A 494 -4.78 -12.20 16.48
C ASP A 494 -3.89 -10.94 16.56
N LEU A 495 -4.46 -9.73 16.46
CA LEU A 495 -3.70 -8.48 16.58
C LEU A 495 -3.06 -8.33 17.98
N ALA A 496 -3.79 -8.68 19.04
CA ALA A 496 -3.31 -8.62 20.41
C ALA A 496 -2.16 -9.61 20.65
N ALA A 497 -2.32 -10.86 20.21
CA ALA A 497 -1.34 -11.92 20.39
C ALA A 497 0.01 -11.62 19.73
N HIS A 498 -0.01 -10.87 18.62
CA HIS A 498 1.22 -10.46 17.90
C HIS A 498 1.66 -9.04 18.28
N GLY A 499 1.08 -8.47 19.35
CA GLY A 499 1.48 -7.19 19.93
C GLY A 499 1.23 -5.97 19.03
N LEU A 500 0.36 -6.08 18.01
CA LEU A 500 -0.04 -4.96 17.15
C LEU A 500 -0.97 -3.97 17.86
N LEU A 501 -1.50 -4.35 19.03
CA LEU A 501 -2.30 -3.50 19.91
C LEU A 501 -1.49 -2.94 21.10
N ALA A 502 -0.15 -2.98 21.03
CA ALA A 502 0.69 -2.34 22.04
C ALA A 502 0.63 -0.81 21.92
N ASP A 503 0.84 -0.12 23.04
CA ASP A 503 0.85 1.34 23.09
C ASP A 503 1.97 1.91 22.23
N VAL A 504 1.66 3.00 21.51
CA VAL A 504 2.59 3.72 20.65
C VAL A 504 2.79 5.11 21.25
N PRO A 505 3.92 5.36 21.93
CA PRO A 505 4.16 6.64 22.60
C PRO A 505 4.49 7.74 21.59
N ALA A 506 4.20 8.99 21.98
CA ALA A 506 4.69 10.20 21.32
C ALA A 506 4.36 10.28 19.81
N VAL A 507 3.13 9.97 19.41
CA VAL A 507 2.75 10.05 17.99
C VAL A 507 2.69 11.51 17.55
N ALA A 508 3.59 11.89 16.65
CA ALA A 508 3.87 13.27 16.28
C ALA A 508 2.64 14.05 15.78
N TRP A 509 1.85 13.47 14.88
CA TRP A 509 0.65 14.11 14.33
C TRP A 509 -0.56 14.04 15.28
N LEU A 510 -0.44 13.33 16.40
CA LEU A 510 -1.39 13.34 17.51
C LEU A 510 -0.89 14.24 18.65
N ASP A 511 -0.11 15.27 18.34
CA ASP A 511 0.42 16.24 19.30
C ASP A 511 1.31 15.61 20.39
N GLY A 512 1.98 14.50 20.07
CA GLY A 512 2.83 13.77 21.03
C GLY A 512 2.04 12.90 22.02
N ARG A 513 0.72 12.74 21.84
CA ARG A 513 -0.09 11.83 22.65
C ARG A 513 0.29 10.37 22.42
N THR A 514 0.01 9.53 23.42
CA THR A 514 0.16 8.08 23.30
C THR A 514 -1.04 7.51 22.57
N LEU A 515 -0.81 6.76 21.49
CA LEU A 515 -1.84 5.98 20.83
C LEU A 515 -1.99 4.64 21.56
N THR A 516 -3.14 4.42 22.19
CA THR A 516 -3.45 3.19 22.93
C THR A 516 -4.53 2.39 22.21
N PHE A 517 -4.48 1.07 22.33
CA PHE A 517 -5.50 0.19 21.77
C PHE A 517 -6.31 -0.45 22.88
N GLY A 518 -7.63 -0.33 22.77
CA GLY A 518 -8.56 -0.76 23.78
C GLY A 518 -9.64 -1.66 23.23
N ARG A 519 -10.41 -2.21 24.15
CA ARG A 519 -11.56 -3.05 23.84
C ARG A 519 -12.80 -2.22 23.52
N GLY A 520 -13.48 -2.56 22.42
CA GLY A 520 -14.75 -1.97 21.91
C GLY A 520 -15.96 -2.14 22.81
#